data_AF-A0A662HLS1-F1
#
_entry.id   AF-A0A662HLS1-F1
#
_cell.length_a   1.000
_cell.length_b   1.000
_cell.length_c   1.000
_cell.angle_alpha   90.00
_cell.angle_beta   90.00
_cell.angle_gamma   90.00
#
_symmetry.space_group_name_H-M   'P 1'
#
loop_
_entity.id
_entity.type
_entity.pdbx_description
1 polymer ?
#
loop_
_entity_poly.entity_id
_entity_poly.type
_entity_poly.pdbx_seq_one_letter_code
_entity_poly.pdbx_strand_id
1 'polypeptide(L)'
;MSEVRSMGRRRFEFELLGYPYEHTIVLVALYLVGRVGRYRLSEILKIGEGRLRGIIKSMVKKGLIESKRGGSALTEKGKNYILTLLANFGIKNLSFMRIALNTEVYTCLYTNVGIRENIDILAVRDEAIRGGASMALIMRYNGRGLYLPPNIGYLHDYYPELDRKMRKELPLEPKEVLVAILAEELGQALMGFLRILNLIGRVLR
;
A
#
# COMPACT_ATOMS: atom_id res chain seq x y z
N MET A 1 5.39 2.43 -38.86
CA MET A 1 4.90 3.13 -37.63
C MET A 1 4.07 2.19 -36.76
N SER A 2 4.63 1.05 -36.33
CA SER A 2 3.86 0.00 -35.62
C SER A 2 4.61 -0.66 -34.45
N GLU A 3 5.85 -0.27 -34.15
CA GLU A 3 6.64 -0.89 -33.06
C GLU A 3 6.74 -0.03 -31.79
N VAL A 4 6.44 1.27 -31.86
CA VAL A 4 6.55 2.18 -30.71
C VAL A 4 5.37 2.05 -29.72
N ARG A 5 4.24 1.48 -30.14
CA ARG A 5 3.03 1.33 -29.30
C ARG A 5 2.99 0.05 -28.46
N SER A 6 3.83 -0.95 -28.75
CA SER A 6 3.85 -2.23 -27.99
C SER A 6 4.83 -2.21 -26.81
N MET A 7 5.83 -1.32 -26.82
CA MET A 7 6.86 -1.20 -25.79
C MET A 7 6.37 -0.50 -24.50
N GLY A 8 5.27 0.26 -24.58
CA GLY A 8 4.71 1.01 -23.45
C GLY A 8 3.78 0.22 -22.51
N ARG A 9 3.12 -0.85 -23.01
CA ARG A 9 2.17 -1.64 -22.21
C ARG A 9 2.85 -2.64 -21.27
N ARG A 10 3.91 -3.33 -21.71
CA ARG A 10 4.63 -4.32 -20.87
C ARG A 10 5.50 -3.68 -19.79
N ARG A 11 6.04 -2.48 -20.03
CA ARG A 11 6.98 -1.82 -19.11
C ARG A 11 6.34 -1.44 -17.78
N PHE A 12 5.07 -1.03 -17.79
CA PHE A 12 4.31 -0.69 -16.58
C PHE A 12 3.76 -1.89 -15.80
N GLU A 13 3.65 -3.08 -16.40
CA GLU A 13 3.26 -4.30 -15.66
C GLU A 13 4.31 -4.70 -14.62
N PHE A 14 5.57 -4.32 -14.85
CA PHE A 14 6.70 -4.62 -13.96
C PHE A 14 7.33 -3.39 -13.32
N GLU A 15 7.04 -2.18 -13.80
CA GLU A 15 7.53 -0.92 -13.24
C GLU A 15 6.39 -0.07 -12.69
N LEU A 16 6.21 -0.09 -11.37
CA LEU A 16 5.45 0.97 -10.69
C LEU A 16 6.46 2.09 -10.44
N LEU A 17 6.26 3.24 -11.11
CA LEU A 17 6.95 4.53 -10.82
C LEU A 17 8.37 4.67 -11.37
N GLY A 18 8.65 4.08 -12.53
CA GLY A 18 10.00 4.12 -13.12
C GLY A 18 11.02 3.26 -12.35
N TYR A 19 10.54 2.41 -11.44
CA TYR A 19 11.31 1.39 -10.77
C TYR A 19 10.59 0.04 -10.86
N PRO A 20 11.33 -1.08 -10.91
CA PRO A 20 10.73 -2.40 -10.83
C PRO A 20 9.93 -2.58 -9.54
N TYR A 21 8.85 -3.35 -9.60
CA TYR A 21 7.91 -3.61 -8.49
C TYR A 21 8.58 -3.89 -7.14
N GLU A 22 9.61 -4.74 -7.12
CA GLU A 22 10.36 -5.08 -5.90
C GLU A 22 11.17 -3.91 -5.30
N HIS A 23 11.57 -2.93 -6.11
CA HIS A 23 12.22 -1.74 -5.57
C HIS A 23 11.18 -0.84 -4.90
N THR A 24 10.01 -0.71 -5.52
CA THR A 24 8.91 0.06 -4.96
C THR A 24 8.42 -0.53 -3.64
N ILE A 25 8.25 -1.86 -3.54
CA ILE A 25 7.83 -2.50 -2.28
C ILE A 25 8.86 -2.30 -1.17
N VAL A 26 10.16 -2.33 -1.49
CA VAL A 26 11.23 -2.05 -0.51
C VAL A 26 11.16 -0.61 0.01
N LEU A 27 10.95 0.37 -0.88
CA LEU A 27 10.83 1.77 -0.46
C LEU A 27 9.59 2.01 0.40
N VAL A 28 8.44 1.44 0.02
CA VAL A 28 7.19 1.57 0.81
C VAL A 28 7.30 0.85 2.15
N ALA A 29 7.95 -0.33 2.20
CA ALA A 29 8.19 -1.02 3.46
C ALA A 29 9.04 -0.17 4.41
N LEU A 30 10.15 0.40 3.92
CA LEU A 30 11.02 1.28 4.72
C LEU A 30 10.33 2.58 5.14
N TYR A 31 9.39 3.09 4.33
CA TYR A 31 8.55 4.22 4.72
C TYR A 31 7.71 3.88 5.96
N LEU A 32 7.09 2.69 5.99
CA LEU A 32 6.22 2.26 7.07
C LEU A 32 6.96 1.82 8.34
N VAL A 33 8.01 1.00 8.20
CA VAL A 33 8.69 0.39 9.36
C VAL A 33 9.90 1.20 9.84
N GLY A 34 10.29 2.23 9.09
CA GLY A 34 11.48 3.03 9.38
C GLY A 34 12.77 2.24 9.18
N ARG A 35 13.76 2.45 10.07
CA ARG A 35 15.05 1.77 9.97
C ARG A 35 14.91 0.30 10.34
N VAL A 36 15.37 -0.58 9.44
CA VAL A 36 15.32 -2.03 9.68
C VAL A 36 16.54 -2.74 9.08
N GLY A 37 16.98 -3.81 9.75
CA GLY A 37 18.03 -4.69 9.27
C GLY A 37 17.62 -5.43 8.00
N ARG A 38 18.59 -5.73 7.12
CA ARG A 38 18.33 -6.41 5.84
C ARG A 38 17.65 -7.76 6.02
N TYR A 39 18.04 -8.54 7.03
CA TYR A 39 17.46 -9.85 7.32
C TYR A 39 15.97 -9.74 7.67
N ARG A 40 15.62 -8.88 8.63
CA ARG A 40 14.21 -8.64 8.97
C ARG A 40 13.40 -8.07 7.80
N LEU A 41 13.98 -7.20 6.98
CA LEU A 41 13.32 -6.71 5.77
C LEU A 41 13.11 -7.82 4.72
N SER A 42 14.06 -8.74 4.61
CA SER A 42 13.98 -9.96 3.78
C SER A 42 12.82 -10.85 4.24
N GLU A 43 12.68 -11.07 5.54
CA GLU A 43 11.58 -11.85 6.14
C GLU A 43 10.23 -11.20 5.90
N ILE A 44 10.12 -9.88 6.13
CA ILE A 44 8.88 -9.12 5.92
C ILE A 44 8.43 -9.23 4.46
N LEU A 45 9.35 -9.06 3.50
CA LEU A 45 9.02 -8.98 2.08
C LEU A 45 9.08 -10.32 1.34
N LYS A 46 9.55 -11.38 2.00
CA LYS A 46 9.89 -12.68 1.38
C LYS A 46 10.77 -12.55 0.14
N ILE A 47 11.64 -11.53 0.09
CA ILE A 47 12.61 -11.30 -0.99
C ILE A 47 13.94 -11.92 -0.57
N GLY A 48 14.51 -12.83 -1.36
CA GLY A 48 15.80 -13.46 -1.05
C GLY A 48 16.93 -12.44 -0.78
N GLU A 49 17.79 -12.74 0.20
CA GLU A 49 18.76 -11.77 0.73
C GLU A 49 19.69 -11.15 -0.33
N GLY A 50 20.15 -11.95 -1.29
CA GLY A 50 21.02 -11.49 -2.38
C GLY A 50 20.32 -10.47 -3.27
N ARG A 51 19.04 -10.72 -3.59
CA ARG A 51 18.18 -9.82 -4.36
C ARG A 51 17.94 -8.52 -3.59
N LEU A 52 17.57 -8.61 -2.30
CA LEU A 52 17.33 -7.46 -1.45
C LEU A 52 18.61 -6.60 -1.28
N ARG A 53 19.77 -7.23 -1.12
CA ARG A 53 21.07 -6.54 -1.08
C ARG A 53 21.32 -5.75 -2.37
N GLY A 54 21.01 -6.33 -3.52
CA GLY A 54 21.10 -5.66 -4.82
C GLY A 54 20.20 -4.42 -4.91
N ILE A 55 18.92 -4.58 -4.51
CA ILE A 55 17.92 -3.51 -4.47
C ILE A 55 18.38 -2.37 -3.57
N ILE A 56 18.78 -2.67 -2.33
CA ILE A 56 19.27 -1.67 -1.36
C ILE A 56 20.48 -0.94 -1.93
N LYS A 57 21.48 -1.65 -2.47
CA LYS A 57 22.68 -1.03 -3.06
C LYS A 57 22.32 -0.09 -4.22
N SER A 58 21.37 -0.48 -5.07
CA SER A 58 20.87 0.35 -6.16
C SER A 58 20.17 1.63 -5.65
N MET A 59 19.32 1.50 -4.64
CA MET A 59 18.60 2.64 -4.06
C MET A 59 19.49 3.58 -3.24
N VAL A 60 20.54 3.06 -2.60
CA VAL A 60 21.60 3.86 -1.95
C VAL A 60 22.33 4.72 -2.98
N LYS A 61 22.73 4.14 -4.12
CA LYS A 61 23.37 4.90 -5.21
C LYS A 61 22.48 6.02 -5.74
N LYS A 62 21.16 5.85 -5.71
CA LYS A 62 20.18 6.86 -6.14
C LYS A 62 19.84 7.88 -5.04
N GLY A 63 20.39 7.70 -3.84
CA GLY A 63 20.19 8.57 -2.68
C GLY A 63 18.80 8.45 -2.05
N LEU A 64 18.06 7.37 -2.31
CA LEU A 64 16.72 7.14 -1.74
C LEU A 64 16.77 6.38 -0.41
N ILE A 65 17.80 5.55 -0.21
CA ILE A 65 18.04 4.79 1.01
C ILE A 65 19.40 5.19 1.57
N GLU A 66 19.51 5.27 2.90
CA GLU A 66 20.79 5.23 3.60
C GLU A 66 20.94 3.91 4.37
N SER A 67 22.17 3.39 4.44
CA SER A 67 22.49 2.18 5.19
C SER A 67 23.53 2.49 6.26
N LYS A 68 23.21 2.17 7.51
CA LYS A 68 24.09 2.32 8.69
C LYS A 68 24.18 0.98 9.42
N ARG A 69 25.01 0.88 10.47
CA ARG A 69 25.15 -0.37 11.27
C ARG A 69 23.80 -0.91 11.78
N GLY A 70 22.85 -0.02 12.11
CA GLY A 70 21.50 -0.38 12.55
C GLY A 70 20.50 -0.76 11.45
N GLY A 71 20.93 -0.85 10.19
CA GLY A 71 20.07 -1.21 9.06
C GLY A 71 19.84 -0.08 8.05
N SER A 72 18.91 -0.31 7.14
CA SER A 72 18.55 0.60 6.04
C SER A 72 17.31 1.43 6.40
N ALA A 73 17.27 2.67 5.96
CA ALA A 73 16.13 3.58 6.11
C ALA A 73 16.03 4.49 4.88
N LEU A 74 14.86 5.08 4.64
CA LEU A 74 14.74 6.15 3.65
C LEU A 74 15.54 7.38 4.06
N THR A 75 16.18 8.03 3.09
CA THR A 75 16.66 9.41 3.23
C THR A 75 15.48 10.37 3.15
N GLU A 76 15.68 11.66 3.43
CA GLU A 76 14.65 12.69 3.18
C GLU A 76 14.21 12.72 1.70
N LYS A 77 15.16 12.54 0.77
CA LYS A 77 14.85 12.37 -0.66
C LYS A 77 13.96 11.15 -0.90
N GLY A 78 14.25 10.02 -0.24
CA GLY A 78 13.43 8.80 -0.31
C GLY A 78 12.03 8.98 0.24
N LYS A 79 11.89 9.67 1.38
CA LYS A 79 10.58 10.01 1.96
C LYS A 79 9.76 10.90 1.04
N ASN A 80 10.36 11.99 0.55
CA ASN A 80 9.69 12.90 -0.38
C ASN A 80 9.27 12.20 -1.68
N TYR A 81 10.08 11.26 -2.16
CA TYR A 81 9.72 10.42 -3.29
C TYR A 81 8.46 9.59 -3.02
N ILE A 82 8.36 8.93 -1.85
CA ILE A 82 7.18 8.15 -1.46
C ILE A 82 5.95 9.04 -1.24
N LEU A 83 6.10 10.20 -0.61
CA LEU A 83 4.98 11.12 -0.40
C LEU A 83 4.43 11.66 -1.73
N THR A 84 5.31 12.06 -2.65
CA THR A 84 4.91 12.51 -4.00
C THR A 84 4.22 11.39 -4.77
N LEU A 85 4.74 10.18 -4.65
CA LEU A 85 4.12 8.98 -5.18
C LEU A 85 2.68 8.83 -4.67
N LEU A 86 2.51 8.77 -3.35
CA LEU A 86 1.20 8.53 -2.75
C LEU A 86 0.21 9.63 -3.15
N ALA A 87 0.67 10.89 -3.15
CA ALA A 87 -0.13 12.03 -3.60
C ALA A 87 -0.60 11.90 -5.06
N ASN A 88 0.19 11.33 -5.97
CA ASN A 88 -0.23 11.08 -7.36
C ASN A 88 -1.41 10.09 -7.47
N PHE A 89 -1.61 9.24 -6.46
CA PHE A 89 -2.76 8.34 -6.34
C PHE A 89 -3.88 8.92 -5.47
N GLY A 90 -3.76 10.20 -5.06
CA GLY A 90 -4.69 10.83 -4.13
C GLY A 90 -4.62 10.26 -2.72
N ILE A 91 -3.53 9.57 -2.37
CA ILE A 91 -3.32 8.99 -1.04
C ILE A 91 -2.66 10.04 -0.15
N LYS A 92 -3.34 10.43 0.93
CA LYS A 92 -2.81 11.42 1.89
C LYS A 92 -2.08 10.75 3.04
N ASN A 93 -2.52 9.55 3.43
CA ASN A 93 -1.93 8.81 4.53
C ASN A 93 -1.86 7.32 4.21
N LEU A 94 -0.74 6.69 4.56
CA LEU A 94 -0.51 5.25 4.47
C LEU A 94 0.12 4.82 5.78
N SER A 95 -0.58 3.96 6.52
CA SER A 95 -0.14 3.47 7.81
C SER A 95 -0.67 2.06 8.05
N PHE A 96 -0.13 1.36 9.04
CA PHE A 96 -0.58 0.03 9.39
C PHE A 96 -0.73 -0.14 10.90
N MET A 97 -1.62 -1.03 11.30
CA MET A 97 -1.82 -1.39 12.69
C MET A 97 -2.09 -2.89 12.82
N ARG A 98 -1.87 -3.44 14.03
CA ARG A 98 -2.35 -4.78 14.36
C ARG A 98 -3.79 -4.70 14.86
N ILE A 99 -4.65 -5.56 14.33
CA ILE A 99 -6.03 -5.69 14.78
C ILE A 99 -6.38 -7.15 15.03
N ALA A 100 -7.12 -7.40 16.11
CA ALA A 100 -7.76 -8.67 16.36
C ALA A 100 -9.17 -8.64 15.74
N LEU A 101 -9.47 -9.61 14.88
CA LEU A 101 -10.82 -9.85 14.38
C LEU A 101 -11.21 -11.26 14.78
N ASN A 102 -12.25 -11.38 15.62
CA ASN A 102 -12.61 -12.63 16.29
C ASN A 102 -11.41 -13.20 17.05
N THR A 103 -10.95 -14.41 16.69
CA THR A 103 -9.84 -15.12 17.32
C THR A 103 -8.49 -14.92 16.64
N GLU A 104 -8.44 -14.14 15.55
CA GLU A 104 -7.24 -14.00 14.70
C GLU A 104 -6.70 -12.57 14.72
N VAL A 105 -5.37 -12.43 14.60
CA VAL A 105 -4.69 -11.13 14.58
C VAL A 105 -4.12 -10.86 13.20
N TYR A 106 -4.54 -9.74 12.62
CA TYR A 106 -4.14 -9.29 11.30
C TYR A 106 -3.26 -8.05 11.37
N THR A 107 -2.38 -7.93 10.38
CA THR A 107 -1.78 -6.66 9.98
C THR A 107 -2.75 -5.95 9.03
N CYS A 108 -3.27 -4.81 9.47
CA CYS A 108 -4.16 -3.95 8.67
C CYS A 108 -3.36 -2.78 8.11
N LEU A 109 -3.02 -2.82 6.83
CA LEU A 109 -2.51 -1.67 6.08
C LEU A 109 -3.68 -0.87 5.56
N TYR A 110 -3.75 0.41 5.90
CA TYR A 110 -4.89 1.26 5.54
C TYR A 110 -4.44 2.57 4.91
N THR A 111 -5.30 3.08 4.04
CA THR A 111 -5.06 4.31 3.29
C THR A 111 -6.38 4.98 2.97
N ASN A 112 -6.40 6.31 2.95
CA ASN A 112 -7.42 7.04 2.22
C ASN A 112 -6.97 7.12 0.75
N VAL A 113 -7.94 7.04 -0.14
CA VAL A 113 -7.72 7.12 -1.57
C VAL A 113 -8.67 8.19 -2.08
N GLY A 114 -8.11 9.29 -2.58
CA GLY A 114 -8.84 10.44 -3.12
C GLY A 114 -9.55 10.15 -4.44
N ILE A 115 -9.97 8.91 -4.67
CA ILE A 115 -10.59 8.50 -5.91
C ILE A 115 -12.09 8.77 -5.86
N ARG A 116 -12.52 9.39 -6.97
CA ARG A 116 -13.90 9.74 -7.29
C ARG A 116 -14.78 8.49 -7.32
N GLU A 117 -16.08 8.72 -7.26
CA GLU A 117 -17.16 7.73 -7.04
C GLU A 117 -17.14 6.48 -7.95
N ASN A 118 -16.35 6.45 -9.03
CA ASN A 118 -16.31 5.41 -10.07
C ASN A 118 -15.26 4.30 -9.89
N ILE A 119 -14.69 4.07 -8.70
CA ILE A 119 -13.88 2.87 -8.49
C ILE A 119 -14.75 1.62 -8.45
N ASP A 120 -14.35 0.61 -9.24
CA ASP A 120 -14.87 -0.75 -9.09
C ASP A 120 -14.31 -1.35 -7.80
N ILE A 121 -15.14 -1.30 -6.75
CA ILE A 121 -14.83 -1.79 -5.41
C ILE A 121 -14.50 -3.29 -5.43
N LEU A 122 -15.21 -4.08 -6.25
CA LEU A 122 -14.98 -5.51 -6.32
C LEU A 122 -13.63 -5.81 -6.97
N ALA A 123 -13.28 -5.10 -8.05
CA ALA A 123 -11.98 -5.23 -8.69
C ALA A 123 -10.82 -4.85 -7.74
N VAL A 124 -10.98 -3.77 -6.97
CA VAL A 124 -9.97 -3.35 -5.96
C VAL A 124 -9.79 -4.43 -4.88
N ARG A 125 -10.90 -4.98 -4.36
CA ARG A 125 -10.85 -6.05 -3.36
C ARG A 125 -10.14 -7.28 -3.90
N ASP A 126 -10.52 -7.71 -5.10
CA ASP A 126 -9.98 -8.91 -5.72
C ASP A 126 -8.48 -8.77 -6.01
N GLU A 127 -8.01 -7.60 -6.44
CA GLU A 127 -6.57 -7.34 -6.61
C GLU A 127 -5.81 -7.35 -5.28
N ALA A 128 -6.41 -6.85 -4.20
CA ALA A 128 -5.81 -6.94 -2.87
C ALA A 128 -5.61 -8.40 -2.45
N ILE A 129 -6.65 -9.24 -2.61
CA ILE A 129 -6.64 -10.66 -2.26
C ILE A 129 -5.63 -11.41 -3.13
N ARG A 130 -5.60 -11.17 -4.45
CA ARG A 130 -4.58 -11.75 -5.35
C ARG A 130 -3.16 -11.31 -4.99
N GLY A 131 -3.00 -10.21 -4.24
CA GLY A 131 -1.72 -9.76 -3.69
C GLY A 131 -1.32 -10.43 -2.39
N GLY A 132 -2.12 -11.36 -1.87
CA GLY A 132 -1.86 -12.10 -0.64
C GLY A 132 -2.62 -11.58 0.57
N ALA A 133 -3.52 -10.61 0.42
CA ALA A 133 -4.39 -10.19 1.52
C ALA A 133 -5.39 -11.31 1.87
N SER A 134 -5.59 -11.55 3.16
CA SER A 134 -6.65 -12.42 3.67
C SER A 134 -8.02 -11.78 3.48
N MET A 135 -8.09 -10.44 3.60
CA MET A 135 -9.31 -9.66 3.45
C MET A 135 -8.99 -8.24 3.00
N ALA A 136 -9.93 -7.62 2.28
CA ALA A 136 -9.88 -6.19 2.00
C ALA A 136 -11.25 -5.54 2.25
N LEU A 137 -11.26 -4.48 3.05
CA LEU A 137 -12.44 -3.64 3.30
C LEU A 137 -12.28 -2.33 2.53
N ILE A 138 -13.30 -2.00 1.75
CA ILE A 138 -13.32 -0.78 0.95
C ILE A 138 -14.56 -0.01 1.37
N MET A 139 -14.34 1.14 1.97
CA MET A 139 -15.35 1.92 2.67
C MET A 139 -15.44 3.31 2.08
N ARG A 140 -16.61 3.93 2.19
CA ARG A 140 -16.80 5.34 1.83
C ARG A 140 -17.06 6.14 3.10
N TYR A 141 -16.32 7.22 3.31
CA TYR A 141 -16.61 8.13 4.38
C TYR A 141 -17.63 9.18 3.93
N ASN A 142 -18.78 9.25 4.60
CA ASN A 142 -19.86 10.20 4.25
C ASN A 142 -20.01 11.35 5.25
N GLY A 143 -19.01 11.58 6.12
CA GLY A 143 -19.07 12.57 7.21
C GLY A 143 -19.71 12.05 8.50
N ARG A 144 -20.54 11.00 8.44
CA ARG A 144 -21.08 10.32 9.63
C ARG A 144 -20.31 9.04 9.95
N GLY A 145 -19.99 8.30 8.90
CA GLY A 145 -19.76 6.87 8.92
C GLY A 145 -18.70 6.42 7.94
N LEU A 146 -17.92 5.39 8.29
CA LEU A 146 -17.31 4.52 7.28
C LEU A 146 -18.39 3.55 6.79
N TYR A 147 -18.96 3.82 5.64
CA TYR A 147 -20.02 3.01 5.03
C TYR A 147 -19.42 1.91 4.14
N LEU A 148 -19.97 0.71 4.21
CA LEU A 148 -19.56 -0.48 3.46
C LEU A 148 -20.49 -0.69 2.24
N PRO A 149 -20.04 -0.37 1.01
CA PRO A 149 -20.86 -0.53 -0.20
C PRO A 149 -21.05 -2.02 -0.59
N PRO A 150 -22.07 -2.34 -1.42
CA PRO A 150 -23.07 -1.43 -1.96
C PRO A 150 -24.23 -1.12 -1.01
N ASN A 151 -24.48 -1.91 0.04
CA ASN A 151 -25.54 -1.71 1.04
C ASN A 151 -25.37 -2.62 2.28
N ILE A 152 -24.13 -2.79 2.77
CA ILE A 152 -23.90 -3.64 3.95
C ILE A 152 -24.28 -2.89 5.23
N GLY A 153 -23.86 -1.62 5.38
CA GLY A 153 -24.09 -0.83 6.58
C GLY A 153 -22.88 0.01 6.95
N TYR A 154 -22.71 0.36 8.22
CA TYR A 154 -21.53 1.07 8.69
C TYR A 154 -20.53 0.12 9.35
N LEU A 155 -19.24 0.43 9.22
CA LEU A 155 -18.17 -0.36 9.81
C LEU A 155 -18.35 -0.54 11.32
N HIS A 156 -18.83 0.49 12.04
CA HIS A 156 -19.01 0.41 13.48
C HIS A 156 -20.07 -0.62 13.93
N ASP A 157 -21.00 -0.99 13.05
CA ASP A 157 -22.02 -2.00 13.35
C ASP A 157 -21.42 -3.43 13.39
N TYR A 158 -20.31 -3.64 12.67
CA TYR A 158 -19.65 -4.95 12.52
C TYR A 158 -18.32 -5.03 13.27
N TYR A 159 -17.54 -3.95 13.21
CA TYR A 159 -16.16 -3.86 13.71
C TYR A 159 -15.92 -2.52 14.42
N PRO A 160 -16.56 -2.27 15.58
CA PRO A 160 -16.51 -0.98 16.27
C PRO A 160 -15.09 -0.55 16.68
N GLU A 161 -14.23 -1.50 17.06
CA GLU A 161 -12.84 -1.19 17.40
C GLU A 161 -12.01 -0.76 16.19
N LEU A 162 -12.25 -1.38 15.02
CA LEU A 162 -11.60 -1.03 13.76
C LEU A 162 -12.01 0.37 13.32
N ASP A 163 -13.32 0.68 13.36
CA ASP A 163 -13.85 2.01 13.01
C ASP A 163 -13.25 3.09 13.92
N ARG A 164 -13.22 2.86 15.24
CA ARG A 164 -12.64 3.80 16.21
C ARG A 164 -11.14 4.05 15.95
N LYS A 165 -10.36 3.00 15.71
CA LYS A 165 -8.92 3.14 15.44
C LYS A 165 -8.68 3.90 14.13
N MET A 166 -9.37 3.52 13.06
CA MET A 166 -9.24 4.17 11.76
C MET A 166 -9.58 5.66 11.81
N ARG A 167 -10.69 6.03 12.43
CA ARG A 167 -11.10 7.44 12.55
C ARG A 167 -10.16 8.28 13.41
N LYS A 168 -9.45 7.67 14.35
CA LYS A 168 -8.46 8.36 15.18
C LYS A 168 -7.16 8.60 14.42
N GLU A 169 -6.74 7.65 13.59
CA GLU A 169 -5.43 7.67 12.92
C GLU A 169 -5.48 8.31 11.52
N LEU A 170 -6.66 8.42 10.92
CA LEU A 170 -6.86 9.01 9.59
C LEU A 170 -7.70 10.28 9.67
N PRO A 171 -7.19 11.42 9.20
CA PRO A 171 -8.05 12.55 8.88
C PRO A 171 -8.92 12.17 7.68
N LEU A 172 -10.22 12.00 7.89
CA LEU A 172 -11.18 11.59 6.85
C LEU A 172 -11.97 12.79 6.35
N GLU A 173 -11.99 12.97 5.03
CA GLU A 173 -12.85 13.96 4.38
C GLU A 173 -14.08 13.30 3.73
N PRO A 174 -15.26 13.95 3.74
CA PRO A 174 -16.42 13.42 3.06
C PRO A 174 -16.11 13.06 1.60
N LYS A 175 -16.64 11.92 1.14
CA LYS A 175 -16.44 11.32 -0.19
C LYS A 175 -15.08 10.64 -0.40
N GLU A 176 -14.21 10.59 0.61
CA GLU A 176 -13.01 9.76 0.52
C GLU A 176 -13.37 8.27 0.57
N VAL A 177 -12.63 7.49 -0.21
CA VAL A 177 -12.66 6.03 -0.15
C VAL A 177 -11.54 5.59 0.78
N LEU A 178 -11.86 4.77 1.76
CA LEU A 178 -10.89 4.10 2.61
C LEU A 178 -10.66 2.68 2.13
N VAL A 179 -9.40 2.30 2.02
CA VAL A 179 -9.00 0.93 1.74
C VAL A 179 -8.26 0.40 2.94
N ALA A 180 -8.70 -0.74 3.45
CA ALA A 180 -8.04 -1.49 4.52
C ALA A 180 -7.73 -2.89 4.02
N ILE A 181 -6.46 -3.24 4.03
CA ILE A 181 -5.95 -4.53 3.55
C ILE A 181 -5.45 -5.28 4.78
N LEU A 182 -6.09 -6.42 5.05
CA LEU A 182 -5.81 -7.26 6.19
C LEU A 182 -5.12 -8.53 5.72
N ALA A 183 -3.99 -8.82 6.32
CA ALA A 183 -3.20 -10.02 6.05
C ALA A 183 -2.52 -10.50 7.33
N GLU A 184 -1.99 -11.72 7.33
CA GLU A 184 -1.25 -12.26 8.47
C GLU A 184 0.04 -11.45 8.69
N GLU A 185 0.76 -11.16 7.60
CA GLU A 185 2.03 -10.44 7.62
C GLU A 185 2.00 -9.12 6.83
N LEU A 186 2.81 -8.14 7.25
CA LEU A 186 2.91 -6.84 6.58
C LEU A 186 3.30 -6.95 5.09
N GLY A 187 4.16 -7.89 4.73
CA GLY A 187 4.56 -8.11 3.34
C GLY A 187 3.38 -8.43 2.42
N GLN A 188 2.47 -9.28 2.87
CA GLN A 188 1.25 -9.64 2.16
C GLN A 188 0.33 -8.43 1.99
N ALA A 189 0.11 -7.67 3.06
CA ALA A 189 -0.69 -6.44 3.00
C ALA A 189 -0.08 -5.41 2.02
N LEU A 190 1.25 -5.26 2.04
CA LEU A 190 2.00 -4.39 1.11
C LEU A 190 1.88 -4.82 -0.35
N MET A 191 1.96 -6.12 -0.63
CA MET A 191 1.78 -6.64 -1.98
C MET A 191 0.34 -6.41 -2.48
N GLY A 192 -0.66 -6.64 -1.63
CA GLY A 192 -2.06 -6.27 -1.92
C GLY A 192 -2.19 -4.79 -2.26
N PHE A 193 -1.59 -3.92 -1.45
CA PHE A 193 -1.62 -2.47 -1.67
C PHE A 193 -1.02 -2.07 -3.02
N LEU A 194 0.16 -2.57 -3.36
CA LEU A 194 0.80 -2.21 -4.64
C LEU A 194 0.01 -2.73 -5.85
N ARG A 195 -0.67 -3.87 -5.75
CA ARG A 195 -1.58 -4.33 -6.80
C ARG A 195 -2.78 -3.39 -6.98
N ILE A 196 -3.36 -2.91 -5.88
CA ILE A 196 -4.40 -1.89 -5.92
C ILE A 196 -3.90 -0.62 -6.60
N LEU A 197 -2.70 -0.12 -6.24
CA LEU A 197 -2.11 1.05 -6.89
C LEU A 197 -1.90 0.84 -8.39
N ASN A 198 -1.44 -0.35 -8.79
CA ASN A 198 -1.27 -0.68 -10.20
C ASN A 198 -2.60 -0.70 -10.96
N LEU A 199 -3.66 -1.26 -10.36
CA LEU A 199 -5.01 -1.23 -10.93
C LEU A 199 -5.50 0.22 -11.10
N ILE A 200 -5.42 1.02 -10.04
CA ILE A 200 -5.84 2.42 -10.04
C ILE A 200 -5.07 3.23 -11.09
N GLY A 201 -3.75 3.03 -11.18
CA GLY A 201 -2.88 3.73 -12.13
C GLY A 201 -3.19 3.41 -13.59
N ARG A 202 -3.88 2.30 -13.87
CA ARG A 202 -4.41 1.98 -15.21
C ARG A 202 -5.72 2.70 -15.52
N VAL A 203 -6.52 3.02 -14.50
CA VAL A 203 -7.84 3.65 -14.64
C VAL A 203 -7.76 5.18 -14.65
N LEU A 204 -6.76 5.76 -13.99
CA LEU A 204 -6.52 7.22 -13.98
C LEU A 204 -5.84 7.75 -15.27
N ARG A 205 -5.68 6.90 -16.30
CA ARG A 205 -5.07 7.22 -17.61
C ARG A 205 -6.10 7.17 -18.72
#